data_AF-A0A7X7UPY1-F1
#
_entry.id   AF-A0A7X7UPY1-F1
#
_cell.length_a   1.000
_cell.length_b   1.000
_cell.length_c   1.000
_cell.angle_alpha   90.00
_cell.angle_beta   90.00
_cell.angle_gamma   90.00
#
_symmetry.space_group_name_H-M   'P 1'
#
loop_
_entity.id
_entity.type
_entity.pdbx_description
1 polymer ?
#
loop_
_entity_poly.entity_id
_entity_poly.type
_entity_poly.pdbx_seq_one_letter_code
_entity_poly.pdbx_strand_id
1 'polypeptide(L)'
;MKNFRFLIVLLASLLLLVGCNSLTIIRGDFEKAGYEYSEEAAQYVEELMAEFEDKKINVRPHLFSKGLNYAIVLEFNSVKEMEEELEKSETLKGLVKDLQKSDFVRGNCILIPFAIAFDYEERIQEMIDIFQGRK
;
A
#
# COMPACT_ATOMS: atom_id res chain seq x y z
N MET A 1 -26.29 33.55 -4.56
CA MET A 1 -24.88 33.19 -4.86
C MET A 1 -24.04 32.73 -3.65
N LYS A 2 -24.41 32.99 -2.39
CA LYS A 2 -23.67 32.47 -1.21
C LYS A 2 -23.71 30.94 -1.09
N ASN A 3 -24.86 30.33 -1.41
CA ASN A 3 -25.07 28.88 -1.26
C ASN A 3 -24.33 28.04 -2.33
N PHE A 4 -24.04 28.62 -3.50
CA PHE A 4 -23.32 27.93 -4.58
C PHE A 4 -21.81 27.80 -4.30
N ARG A 5 -21.22 28.80 -3.61
CA ARG A 5 -19.83 28.74 -3.15
C ARG A 5 -19.64 27.68 -2.06
N PHE A 6 -20.61 27.53 -1.16
CA PHE A 6 -20.61 26.45 -0.16
C PHE A 6 -20.70 25.07 -0.82
N LEU A 7 -21.54 24.91 -1.85
CA LEU A 7 -21.69 23.64 -2.56
C LEU A 7 -20.39 23.19 -3.26
N ILE A 8 -19.66 24.13 -3.87
CA ILE A 8 -18.38 23.85 -4.54
C ILE A 8 -17.29 23.46 -3.52
N VAL A 9 -17.22 24.13 -2.37
CA VAL A 9 -16.25 23.80 -1.31
C VAL A 9 -16.56 22.43 -0.71
N LEU A 10 -17.83 22.09 -0.51
CA LEU A 10 -18.25 20.80 0.04
C LEU A 10 -17.98 19.65 -0.95
N LEU A 11 -18.23 19.87 -2.24
CA LEU A 11 -17.95 18.90 -3.30
C LEU A 11 -16.43 18.71 -3.51
N ALA A 12 -15.64 19.78 -3.41
CA ALA A 12 -14.18 19.70 -3.45
C ALA A 12 -13.60 18.97 -2.23
N SER A 13 -14.17 19.14 -1.04
CA SER A 13 -13.75 18.40 0.16
C SER A 13 -14.08 16.89 0.10
N LEU A 14 -15.17 16.51 -0.55
CA LEU A 14 -15.57 15.10 -0.73
C LEU A 14 -14.63 14.34 -1.68
N LEU A 15 -14.06 15.01 -2.69
CA LEU A 15 -13.14 14.42 -3.65
C LEU A 15 -11.74 14.17 -3.06
N LEU A 16 -11.37 14.89 -1.99
CA LEU A 16 -10.07 14.73 -1.31
C LEU A 16 -10.02 13.55 -0.34
N LEU A 17 -11.17 12.99 0.07
CA LEU A 17 -11.22 11.88 1.04
C LEU A 17 -10.98 10.49 0.44
N VAL A 18 -11.02 10.35 -0.89
CA VAL A 18 -11.00 9.02 -1.53
C VAL A 18 -9.64 8.34 -1.43
N GLY A 19 -8.55 9.11 -1.28
CA GLY A 19 -7.19 8.59 -1.15
C GLY A 19 -6.82 8.05 0.24
N CYS A 20 -7.43 8.58 1.31
CA CYS A 20 -7.16 8.12 2.68
C CYS A 20 -7.90 6.83 3.06
N ASN A 21 -8.81 6.35 2.21
CA ASN A 21 -9.67 5.23 2.57
C ASN A 21 -8.95 3.87 2.50
N SER A 22 -8.12 3.64 1.49
CA SER A 22 -7.50 2.33 1.25
C SER A 22 -6.60 1.92 2.42
N LEU A 23 -5.61 2.77 2.77
CA LEU A 23 -4.65 2.47 3.83
C LEU A 23 -5.34 2.30 5.19
N THR A 24 -6.31 3.18 5.52
CA THR A 24 -7.04 3.11 6.79
C THR A 24 -7.74 1.75 6.94
N ILE A 25 -8.36 1.26 5.87
CA ILE A 25 -9.02 -0.05 5.87
C ILE A 25 -7.97 -1.18 5.94
N ILE A 26 -6.94 -1.13 5.09
CA ILE A 26 -5.87 -2.14 5.05
C ILE A 26 -5.21 -2.30 6.43
N ARG A 27 -4.87 -1.18 7.08
CA ARG A 27 -4.34 -1.17 8.45
C ARG A 27 -5.27 -1.87 9.42
N GLY A 28 -6.55 -1.54 9.38
CA GLY A 28 -7.56 -2.17 10.23
C GLY A 28 -7.67 -3.69 9.98
N ASP A 29 -7.53 -4.14 8.75
CA ASP A 29 -7.57 -5.57 8.40
C ASP A 29 -6.33 -6.31 8.94
N PHE A 30 -5.12 -5.72 8.81
CA PHE A 30 -3.90 -6.28 9.40
C PHE A 30 -3.91 -6.30 10.94
N GLU A 31 -4.34 -5.21 11.58
CA GLU A 31 -4.45 -5.13 13.03
C GLU A 31 -5.43 -6.19 13.58
N LYS A 32 -6.59 -6.41 12.92
CA LYS A 32 -7.53 -7.49 13.28
C LYS A 32 -6.92 -8.89 13.14
N ALA A 33 -6.06 -9.08 12.14
CA ALA A 33 -5.33 -10.33 11.93
C ALA A 33 -4.16 -10.52 12.92
N GLY A 34 -3.92 -9.54 13.81
CA GLY A 34 -2.88 -9.58 14.84
C GLY A 34 -1.49 -9.22 14.34
N TYR A 35 -1.40 -8.43 13.26
CA TYR A 35 -0.17 -7.76 12.85
C TYR A 35 -0.03 -6.42 13.59
N GLU A 36 1.21 -6.04 13.86
CA GLU A 36 1.58 -4.77 14.48
C GLU A 36 2.09 -3.80 13.42
N TYR A 37 1.67 -2.54 13.50
CA TYR A 37 2.15 -1.47 12.63
C TYR A 37 3.41 -0.83 13.19
N SER A 38 4.45 -0.65 12.37
CA SER A 38 5.70 0.00 12.78
C SER A 38 5.98 1.26 11.97
N GLU A 39 5.94 2.41 12.63
CA GLU A 39 6.30 3.71 12.04
C GLU A 39 7.80 3.85 11.78
N GLU A 40 8.64 3.34 12.69
CA GLU A 40 10.09 3.39 12.56
C GLU A 40 10.59 2.52 11.40
N ALA A 41 10.01 1.33 11.24
CA ALA A 41 10.41 0.42 10.18
C ALA A 41 10.00 0.90 8.78
N ALA A 42 8.95 1.72 8.68
CA ALA A 42 8.57 2.36 7.43
C ALA A 42 9.66 3.31 6.90
N GLN A 43 10.39 4.01 7.77
CA GLN A 43 11.48 4.90 7.35
C GLN A 43 12.63 4.13 6.69
N TYR A 44 13.02 2.98 7.24
CA TYR A 44 14.04 2.13 6.64
C TYR A 44 13.60 1.56 5.28
N VAL A 45 12.31 1.30 5.08
CA VAL A 45 11.77 0.89 3.78
C VAL A 45 11.86 2.05 2.78
N GLU A 46 11.62 3.30 3.20
CA GLU A 46 11.78 4.46 2.31
C GLU A 46 13.23 4.61 1.85
N GLU A 47 14.20 4.49 2.79
CA GLU A 47 15.63 4.52 2.47
C GLU A 47 16.02 3.40 1.51
N LEU A 48 15.58 2.17 1.80
CA LEU A 48 15.85 1.01 0.96
C LEU A 48 15.29 1.18 -0.46
N MET A 49 14.07 1.70 -0.61
CA MET A 49 13.48 1.97 -1.92
C MET A 49 14.22 3.08 -2.68
N ALA A 50 14.75 4.09 -1.99
CA ALA A 50 15.57 5.13 -2.60
C ALA A 50 16.93 4.60 -3.10
N GLU A 51 17.44 3.51 -2.54
CA GLU A 51 18.64 2.84 -3.05
C GLU A 51 18.37 2.00 -4.31
N PHE A 52 17.15 1.47 -4.46
CA PHE A 52 16.78 0.63 -5.60
C PHE A 52 16.45 1.41 -6.87
N GLU A 53 16.14 2.70 -6.77
CA GLU A 53 15.91 3.56 -7.93
C GLU A 53 16.66 4.89 -7.84
N ASP A 54 17.44 5.20 -8.87
CA ASP A 54 18.13 6.49 -9.03
C ASP A 54 17.15 7.69 -9.03
N LYS A 55 15.85 7.44 -9.25
CA LYS A 55 14.77 8.43 -9.18
C LYS A 55 13.90 8.12 -7.96
N LYS A 56 13.72 9.11 -7.09
CA LYS A 56 12.83 8.99 -5.93
C LYS A 56 11.39 8.67 -6.40
N ILE A 57 10.92 7.47 -6.11
CA ILE A 57 9.52 7.09 -6.28
C ILE A 57 8.68 7.85 -5.25
N ASN A 58 7.58 8.47 -5.67
CA ASN A 58 6.68 9.18 -4.76
C ASN A 58 5.70 8.22 -4.06
N VAL A 59 6.22 7.45 -3.11
CA VAL A 59 5.46 6.49 -2.30
C VAL A 59 5.67 6.71 -0.82
N ARG A 60 4.68 6.34 -0.01
CA ARG A 60 4.78 6.25 1.44
C ARG A 60 4.75 4.78 1.84
N PRO A 61 5.85 4.22 2.36
CA PRO A 61 5.86 2.84 2.83
C PRO A 61 5.18 2.72 4.20
N HIS A 62 4.59 1.56 4.43
CA HIS A 62 3.94 1.17 5.68
C HIS A 62 4.35 -0.27 5.99
N LEU A 63 4.77 -0.57 7.23
CA LEU A 63 5.14 -1.93 7.61
C LEU A 63 4.16 -2.50 8.63
N PHE A 64 3.67 -3.70 8.34
CA PHE A 64 2.93 -4.56 9.26
C PHE A 64 3.74 -5.83 9.53
N SER A 65 3.90 -6.22 10.79
CA SER A 65 4.66 -7.41 11.16
C SER A 65 3.92 -8.35 12.11
N LYS A 66 4.15 -9.66 11.98
CA LYS A 66 3.67 -10.69 12.89
C LYS A 66 4.68 -11.82 12.97
N GLY A 67 5.51 -11.81 14.00
CA GLY A 67 6.67 -12.72 14.08
C GLY A 67 7.66 -12.44 12.95
N LEU A 68 7.91 -13.43 12.09
CA LEU A 68 8.81 -13.32 10.93
C LEU A 68 8.06 -13.06 9.60
N ASN A 69 6.79 -12.68 9.68
CA ASN A 69 5.98 -12.27 8.54
C ASN A 69 5.92 -10.75 8.47
N TYR A 70 6.18 -10.19 7.30
CA TYR A 70 6.29 -8.77 7.03
C TYR A 70 5.45 -8.42 5.81
N ALA A 71 4.49 -7.52 5.98
CA ALA A 71 3.69 -6.96 4.89
C ALA A 71 4.07 -5.49 4.74
N ILE A 72 4.79 -5.18 3.66
CA ILE A 72 5.09 -3.80 3.28
C ILE A 72 3.97 -3.32 2.37
N VAL A 73 3.32 -2.22 2.72
CA VAL A 73 2.30 -1.57 1.90
C VAL A 73 2.84 -0.24 1.40
N LEU A 74 2.89 -0.07 0.09
CA LEU A 74 3.27 1.18 -0.56
C LEU A 74 2.02 1.98 -0.87
N GLU A 75 1.83 3.12 -0.21
CA GLU A 75 0.74 4.07 -0.45
C GLU A 75 1.18 5.15 -1.45
N PHE A 76 0.41 5.34 -2.51
CA PHE A 76 0.56 6.41 -3.49
C PHE A 76 -0.48 7.51 -3.22
N ASN A 77 -0.28 8.76 -3.66
CA ASN A 77 -1.29 9.79 -3.38
C ASN A 77 -2.62 9.56 -4.13
N SER A 78 -2.60 8.82 -5.23
CA SER A 78 -3.79 8.42 -5.98
C SER A 78 -3.57 7.14 -6.79
N VAL A 79 -4.67 6.52 -7.24
CA VAL A 79 -4.62 5.37 -8.17
C VAL A 79 -3.90 5.75 -9.46
N LYS A 80 -4.17 6.95 -9.98
CA LYS A 80 -3.52 7.45 -11.20
C LYS A 80 -2.00 7.54 -11.04
N GLU A 81 -1.54 8.09 -9.92
CA GLU A 81 -0.11 8.18 -9.65
C GLU A 81 0.53 6.80 -9.49
N MET A 82 -0.15 5.86 -8.82
CA MET A 82 0.29 4.47 -8.75
C MET A 82 0.44 3.84 -10.14
N GLU A 83 -0.53 4.02 -11.03
CA GLU A 83 -0.46 3.53 -12.41
C GLU A 83 0.71 4.18 -13.17
N GLU A 84 0.87 5.50 -13.05
CA GLU A 84 1.99 6.22 -13.68
C GLU A 84 3.35 5.75 -13.16
N GLU A 85 3.51 5.50 -11.85
CA GLU A 85 4.74 5.00 -11.27
C GLU A 85 5.00 3.54 -11.69
N LEU A 86 3.98 2.68 -11.76
CA LEU A 86 4.10 1.30 -12.26
C LEU A 86 4.54 1.21 -13.72
N GLU A 87 4.21 2.21 -14.54
CA GLU A 87 4.65 2.28 -15.92
C GLU A 87 6.11 2.75 -16.05
N LYS A 88 6.55 3.64 -15.16
CA LYS A 88 7.87 4.31 -15.21
C LYS A 88 8.97 3.54 -14.46
N SER A 89 8.61 2.84 -13.39
CA SER A 89 9.53 2.13 -12.49
C SER A 89 9.67 0.67 -12.92
N GLU A 90 10.85 0.29 -13.42
CA GLU A 90 11.11 -1.13 -13.73
C GLU A 90 11.18 -1.98 -12.45
N THR A 91 11.55 -1.41 -11.31
CA THR A 91 11.55 -2.10 -10.00
C THR A 91 10.13 -2.44 -9.56
N LEU A 92 9.21 -1.47 -9.52
CA LEU A 92 7.81 -1.71 -9.18
C LEU A 92 7.15 -2.63 -10.21
N LYS A 93 7.47 -2.44 -11.50
CA LYS A 93 6.93 -3.28 -12.56
C LYS A 93 7.42 -4.72 -12.46
N GLY A 94 8.67 -4.95 -12.08
CA GLY A 94 9.24 -6.27 -11.79
C GLY A 94 8.55 -6.91 -10.59
N LEU A 95 8.52 -6.21 -9.46
CA LEU A 95 7.85 -6.65 -8.23
C LEU A 95 6.41 -7.08 -8.48
N VAL A 96 5.63 -6.27 -9.19
CA VAL A 96 4.21 -6.58 -9.42
C VAL A 96 4.01 -7.53 -10.63
N LYS A 97 4.97 -7.72 -11.53
CA LYS A 97 4.85 -8.74 -12.60
C LYS A 97 5.13 -10.15 -12.09
N ASP A 98 6.11 -10.29 -11.20
CA ASP A 98 6.48 -11.58 -10.61
C ASP A 98 5.39 -12.08 -9.64
N LEU A 99 4.61 -11.14 -9.09
CA LEU A 99 3.46 -11.36 -8.23
C LEU A 99 2.15 -11.27 -9.06
N GLN A 100 1.62 -12.41 -9.54
CA GLN A 100 0.49 -12.47 -10.49
C GLN A 100 -0.63 -11.44 -10.18
N LYS A 101 -0.80 -10.47 -11.10
CA LYS A 101 -1.52 -9.20 -10.91
C LYS A 101 -3.03 -9.35 -10.67
N SER A 102 -3.44 -9.15 -9.42
CA SER A 102 -4.65 -8.41 -8.98
C SER A 102 -4.67 -8.34 -7.45
N ASP A 103 -4.20 -9.42 -6.83
CA ASP A 103 -4.25 -9.66 -5.39
C ASP A 103 -3.29 -8.80 -4.56
N PHE A 104 -2.30 -8.16 -5.19
CA PHE A 104 -1.33 -7.29 -4.54
C PHE A 104 -1.68 -5.80 -4.66
N VAL A 105 -2.78 -5.45 -5.32
CA VAL A 105 -3.21 -4.06 -5.50
C VAL A 105 -4.57 -3.86 -4.84
N ARG A 106 -4.71 -2.82 -4.01
CA ARG A 106 -5.99 -2.43 -3.42
C ARG A 106 -6.08 -0.91 -3.34
N GLY A 107 -6.89 -0.32 -4.22
CA GLY A 107 -6.97 1.13 -4.36
C GLY A 107 -5.65 1.72 -4.84
N ASN A 108 -5.14 2.70 -4.11
CA ASN A 108 -3.85 3.37 -4.32
C ASN A 108 -2.70 2.72 -3.53
N CYS A 109 -2.84 1.44 -3.17
CA CYS A 109 -1.86 0.71 -2.37
C CYS A 109 -1.37 -0.56 -3.08
N ILE A 110 -0.08 -0.86 -2.90
CA ILE A 110 0.57 -2.11 -3.36
C ILE A 110 1.13 -2.87 -2.17
N LEU A 111 0.90 -4.18 -2.11
CA LEU A 111 1.46 -5.09 -1.12
C LEU A 111 2.76 -5.74 -1.63
N ILE A 112 3.80 -5.73 -0.80
CA ILE A 112 5.02 -6.53 -0.92
C ILE A 112 5.07 -7.45 0.32
N PRO A 113 4.61 -8.70 0.21
CA PRO A 113 4.63 -9.64 1.32
C PRO A 113 5.96 -10.40 1.38
N PHE A 114 6.47 -10.58 2.59
CA PHE A 114 7.70 -11.30 2.85
C PHE A 114 7.52 -12.18 4.09
N ALA A 115 7.87 -13.46 3.98
CA ALA A 115 7.79 -14.42 5.08
C ALA A 115 9.04 -15.31 5.08
N ILE A 116 9.65 -15.50 6.25
CA ILE A 116 10.75 -16.45 6.43
C ILE A 116 10.23 -17.68 7.15
N ALA A 117 9.76 -18.67 6.39
CA ALA A 117 9.25 -19.92 6.92
C ALA A 117 9.26 -21.06 5.87
N PHE A 118 9.11 -22.32 6.31
CA PHE A 118 8.96 -23.45 5.39
C PHE A 118 7.62 -23.42 4.65
N ASP A 119 6.60 -22.82 5.25
CA ASP A 119 5.26 -22.59 4.72
C ASP A 119 5.11 -21.16 4.13
N TYR A 120 6.19 -20.56 3.60
CA TYR A 120 6.19 -19.15 3.17
C TYR A 120 5.08 -18.82 2.16
N GLU A 121 4.72 -19.76 1.27
CA GLU A 121 3.64 -19.55 0.29
C GLU A 121 2.28 -19.36 0.96
N GLU A 122 1.97 -20.15 1.99
CA GLU A 122 0.73 -20.02 2.76
C GLU A 122 0.70 -18.70 3.55
N ARG A 123 1.85 -18.28 4.09
CA ARG A 123 1.99 -16.99 4.79
C ARG A 123 1.83 -15.80 3.86
N ILE A 124 2.40 -15.89 2.65
CA ILE A 124 2.23 -14.90 1.60
C ILE A 124 0.76 -14.82 1.19
N GLN A 125 0.10 -15.96 0.97
CA GLN A 125 -1.32 -15.99 0.62
C GLN A 125 -2.20 -15.42 1.75
N GLU A 126 -1.88 -15.70 3.01
CA GLU A 126 -2.57 -15.10 4.15
C GLU A 126 -2.43 -13.57 4.16
N MET A 127 -1.24 -13.02 3.92
CA MET A 127 -1.04 -11.58 3.85
C MET A 127 -1.80 -10.94 2.68
N ILE A 128 -1.85 -11.62 1.54
CA ILE A 128 -2.67 -11.22 0.38
C ILE A 128 -4.15 -11.18 0.77
N ASP A 129 -4.66 -12.22 1.41
CA ASP A 129 -6.07 -12.32 1.78
C ASP A 129 -6.47 -11.25 2.79
N ILE A 130 -5.61 -10.98 3.79
CA ILE A 130 -5.80 -9.88 4.75
C ILE A 130 -5.79 -8.54 4.02
N PHE A 131 -4.78 -8.31 3.17
CA PHE A 131 -4.66 -7.07 2.40
C PHE A 131 -5.86 -6.82 1.51
N GLN A 132 -6.49 -7.86 0.95
CA GLN A 132 -7.70 -7.78 0.12
C GLN A 132 -9.01 -7.74 0.93
N GLY A 133 -8.95 -7.84 2.27
CA GLY A 133 -10.12 -7.86 3.14
C GLY A 133 -10.95 -9.15 3.04
N ARG A 134 -10.30 -10.28 2.74
CA ARG A 134 -10.91 -11.62 2.62
C ARG A 134 -10.85 -12.42 3.93
N LYS A 135 -10.11 -11.92 4.93
CA LYS A 135 -9.89 -12.54 6.25
C LYS A 135 -10.18 -11.55 7.38
#